data_AF-F0J8I6-F1
#
_entry.id   AF-F0J8I6-F1
#
_cell.length_a   1.000
_cell.length_b   1.000
_cell.length_c   1.000
_cell.angle_alpha   90.00
_cell.angle_beta   90.00
_cell.angle_gamma   90.00
#
_symmetry.space_group_name_H-M   'P 1'
#
loop_
_entity.id
_entity.type
_entity.pdbx_description
1 polymer ?
#
loop_
_entity_poly.entity_id
_entity_poly.type
_entity_poly.pdbx_seq_one_letter_code
_entity_poly.pdbx_strand_id
1 'polypeptide(L)'
;MVQSLAILYVVVAATANAVQSAAVIKPSIEQAEDRVRELSRLLVEIRNSIQPRHCSDLLHAGQRRTGVYTVFHKAAGPSGQSVYCDMDTDGGGWTVIQKRGQFGNSVYHFYRNWTEYATGFGDPSGEYWIGNHALHALTSGDDEMTFRVVLSNSTEDSMSVDYESIRVDNEDALFKLHVGKLLGPEGWDAMVPA
;
A
#
# COMPACT_ATOMS: atom_id res chain seq x y z
N MET A 1 3.43 -98.34 -48.25
CA MET A 1 2.71 -97.78 -47.07
C MET A 1 3.74 -97.02 -46.25
N VAL A 2 3.88 -95.72 -46.47
CA VAL A 2 4.74 -94.83 -45.67
C VAL A 2 3.88 -93.60 -45.36
N GLN A 3 3.57 -93.39 -44.07
CA GLN A 3 2.75 -92.29 -43.59
C GLN A 3 3.52 -90.98 -43.64
N SER A 4 3.01 -90.00 -44.39
CA SER A 4 3.40 -88.59 -44.26
C SER A 4 2.73 -87.99 -43.02
N LEU A 5 3.51 -87.54 -42.06
CA LEU A 5 3.07 -86.62 -41.00
C LEU A 5 3.23 -85.19 -41.50
N ALA A 6 2.12 -84.51 -41.78
CA ALA A 6 2.10 -83.07 -42.03
C ALA A 6 1.84 -82.35 -40.69
N ILE A 7 2.83 -81.58 -40.22
CA ILE A 7 2.68 -80.73 -39.03
C ILE A 7 1.99 -79.44 -39.45
N LEU A 8 0.81 -79.18 -38.90
CA LEU A 8 0.02 -77.97 -39.14
C LEU A 8 0.56 -76.84 -38.25
N TYR A 9 1.27 -75.86 -38.82
CA TYR A 9 1.65 -74.64 -38.12
C TYR A 9 0.46 -73.67 -38.11
N VAL A 10 -0.25 -73.59 -36.98
CA VAL A 10 -1.28 -72.56 -36.78
C VAL A 10 -0.58 -71.27 -36.36
N VAL A 11 -0.47 -70.31 -37.28
CA VAL A 11 0.01 -68.96 -36.98
C VAL A 11 -1.15 -68.19 -36.34
N VAL A 12 -1.10 -68.02 -35.01
CA VAL A 12 -2.04 -67.13 -34.32
C VAL A 12 -1.57 -65.70 -34.51
N ALA A 13 -2.19 -64.98 -35.45
CA ALA A 13 -2.00 -63.55 -35.59
C ALA A 13 -2.65 -62.84 -34.40
N ALA A 14 -1.86 -62.50 -33.38
CA ALA A 14 -2.28 -61.62 -32.31
C ALA A 14 -2.38 -60.19 -32.86
N THR A 15 -3.59 -59.74 -33.17
CA THR A 15 -3.84 -58.33 -33.49
C THR A 15 -3.76 -57.53 -32.19
N ALA A 16 -2.61 -56.91 -31.94
CA ALA A 16 -2.49 -55.92 -30.88
C ALA A 16 -3.27 -54.66 -31.29
N ASN A 17 -4.48 -54.50 -30.76
CA ASN A 17 -5.18 -53.21 -30.84
C ASN A 17 -4.47 -52.24 -29.88
N ALA A 18 -3.66 -51.35 -30.43
CA ALA A 18 -3.15 -50.21 -29.68
C ALA A 18 -4.30 -49.24 -29.42
N VAL A 19 -4.78 -49.19 -28.17
CA VAL A 19 -5.69 -48.12 -27.73
C VAL A 19 -4.84 -46.88 -27.52
N GLN A 20 -4.96 -45.92 -28.45
CA GLN A 20 -4.28 -44.62 -28.34
C GLN A 20 -4.94 -43.78 -27.25
N SER A 21 -4.49 -43.93 -26.00
CA SER A 21 -4.84 -43.01 -24.91
C SER A 21 -3.86 -41.83 -24.92
N ALA A 22 -4.20 -40.79 -25.67
CA ALA A 22 -3.41 -39.56 -25.70
C ALA A 22 -4.28 -38.31 -25.84
N ALA A 23 -5.38 -38.19 -25.09
CA ALA A 23 -6.23 -37.00 -25.17
C ALA A 23 -7.11 -36.78 -23.94
N VAL A 24 -6.54 -36.55 -22.74
CA VAL A 24 -7.40 -36.08 -21.61
C VAL A 24 -6.79 -34.95 -20.74
N ILE A 25 -5.48 -34.66 -20.72
CA ILE A 25 -4.93 -33.68 -19.73
C ILE A 25 -4.55 -32.30 -20.31
N LYS A 26 -4.54 -32.11 -21.64
CA LYS A 26 -4.13 -30.84 -22.27
C LYS A 26 -5.15 -29.68 -22.25
N PRO A 27 -6.47 -29.88 -22.38
CA PRO A 27 -7.40 -28.75 -22.51
C PRO A 27 -7.60 -27.97 -21.20
N SER A 28 -7.31 -28.57 -20.03
CA SER A 28 -7.49 -27.92 -18.73
C SER A 28 -6.37 -26.93 -18.38
N ILE A 29 -5.13 -27.17 -18.84
CA ILE A 29 -3.99 -26.32 -18.49
C ILE A 29 -4.01 -25.04 -19.32
N GLU A 30 -4.22 -25.16 -20.64
CA GLU A 30 -4.34 -24.00 -21.54
C GLU A 30 -5.52 -23.10 -21.14
N GLN A 31 -6.66 -23.71 -20.80
CA GLN A 31 -7.82 -22.99 -20.29
C GLN A 31 -7.58 -22.34 -18.92
N ALA A 32 -6.74 -22.93 -18.06
CA ALA A 32 -6.34 -22.32 -16.81
C ALA A 32 -5.37 -21.15 -17.03
N GLU A 33 -4.41 -21.28 -17.96
CA GLU A 33 -3.47 -20.22 -18.33
C GLU A 33 -4.19 -19.00 -18.93
N ASP A 34 -5.19 -19.21 -19.79
CA ASP A 34 -5.99 -18.12 -20.35
C ASP A 34 -6.80 -17.39 -19.28
N ARG A 35 -7.43 -18.13 -18.35
CA ARG A 35 -8.14 -17.53 -17.21
C ARG A 35 -7.19 -16.75 -16.30
N VAL A 36 -5.99 -17.27 -16.04
CA VAL A 36 -4.96 -16.56 -15.26
C VAL A 36 -4.52 -15.29 -15.99
N ARG A 37 -4.39 -15.33 -17.32
CA ARG A 37 -4.03 -14.16 -18.13
C ARG A 37 -5.12 -13.09 -18.10
N GLU A 38 -6.38 -13.48 -18.20
CA GLU A 38 -7.53 -12.60 -18.10
C GLU A 38 -7.65 -11.97 -16.70
N LEU A 39 -7.55 -12.79 -15.64
CA LEU A 39 -7.50 -12.30 -14.27
C LEU A 39 -6.33 -11.34 -14.03
N SER A 40 -5.15 -11.64 -14.59
CA SER A 40 -3.99 -10.76 -14.50
C SER A 40 -4.25 -9.40 -15.16
N ARG A 41 -4.97 -9.40 -16.30
CA ARG A 41 -5.37 -8.16 -17.00
C ARG A 41 -6.36 -7.36 -16.15
N LEU A 42 -7.40 -8.00 -15.63
CA LEU A 42 -8.40 -7.37 -14.78
C LEU A 42 -7.79 -6.82 -13.49
N LEU A 43 -6.83 -7.53 -12.88
CA LEU A 43 -6.10 -7.05 -11.71
C LEU A 43 -5.30 -5.77 -12.01
N VAL A 44 -4.72 -5.64 -13.20
CA VAL A 44 -4.04 -4.40 -13.60
C VAL A 44 -5.04 -3.24 -13.75
N GLU A 45 -6.20 -3.49 -14.35
CA GLU A 45 -7.26 -2.49 -14.50
C GLU A 45 -7.84 -2.05 -13.15
N ILE A 46 -8.14 -3.00 -12.26
CA ILE A 46 -8.62 -2.73 -10.90
C ILE A 46 -7.56 -1.96 -10.11
N ARG A 47 -6.28 -2.37 -10.17
CA ARG A 47 -5.17 -1.66 -9.52
C ARG A 47 -5.06 -0.21 -10.00
N ASN A 48 -5.30 0.03 -11.29
CA ASN A 48 -5.28 1.39 -11.85
C ASN A 48 -6.56 2.18 -11.53
N SER A 49 -7.66 1.50 -11.18
CA SER A 49 -8.92 2.11 -10.78
C SER A 49 -9.00 2.40 -9.28
N ILE A 50 -8.22 1.70 -8.44
CA ILE A 50 -8.16 1.96 -7.00
C ILE A 50 -7.33 3.22 -6.79
N GLN A 51 -7.99 4.25 -6.29
CA GLN A 51 -7.34 5.48 -5.87
C GLN A 51 -6.88 5.34 -4.41
N PRO A 52 -5.57 5.23 -4.14
CA PRO A 52 -5.07 5.04 -2.78
C PRO A 52 -5.36 6.28 -1.94
N ARG A 53 -6.02 6.12 -0.78
CA ARG A 53 -6.38 7.25 0.10
C ARG A 53 -5.18 7.74 0.91
N HIS A 54 -4.27 6.83 1.24
CA HIS A 54 -3.06 7.07 2.04
C HIS A 54 -1.96 6.05 1.68
N CYS A 55 -0.78 6.21 2.26
CA CYS A 55 0.41 5.41 1.95
C CYS A 55 0.26 3.93 2.31
N SER A 56 -0.56 3.60 3.30
CA SER A 56 -0.87 2.19 3.61
C SER A 56 -1.59 1.47 2.45
N ASP A 57 -2.46 2.16 1.69
CA ASP A 57 -3.10 1.57 0.51
C ASP A 57 -2.06 1.28 -0.59
N LEU A 58 -1.10 2.20 -0.77
CA LEU A 58 0.02 2.01 -1.70
C LEU A 58 0.90 0.83 -1.28
N LEU A 59 1.20 0.70 0.02
CA LEU A 59 1.96 -0.43 0.57
C LEU A 59 1.26 -1.76 0.30
N HIS A 60 -0.05 -1.85 0.58
CA HIS A 60 -0.86 -3.03 0.30
C HIS A 60 -0.98 -3.34 -1.20
N ALA A 61 -0.96 -2.31 -2.06
CA ALA A 61 -0.88 -2.46 -3.51
C ALA A 61 0.52 -2.89 -4.01
N GLY A 62 1.48 -3.12 -3.10
CA GLY A 62 2.82 -3.64 -3.40
C GLY A 62 3.86 -2.56 -3.66
N GLN A 63 3.57 -1.28 -3.38
CA GLN A 63 4.60 -0.24 -3.41
C GLN A 63 5.51 -0.38 -2.20
N ARG A 64 6.82 -0.41 -2.44
CA ARG A 64 7.84 -0.67 -1.39
C ARG A 64 8.93 0.39 -1.33
N ARG A 65 8.90 1.40 -2.19
CA ARG A 65 9.93 2.43 -2.22
C ARG A 65 9.44 3.64 -1.46
N THR A 66 10.24 4.13 -0.53
CA THR A 66 10.02 5.43 0.09
C THR A 66 10.14 6.54 -0.94
N GLY A 67 9.24 7.54 -0.90
CA GLY A 67 9.25 8.64 -1.85
C GLY A 67 7.95 9.42 -1.91
N VAL A 68 7.84 10.32 -2.89
CA VAL A 68 6.63 11.12 -3.11
C VAL A 68 5.64 10.34 -3.99
N TYR A 69 4.40 10.25 -3.53
CA TYR A 69 3.30 9.59 -4.22
C TYR A 69 2.06 10.50 -4.25
N THR A 70 1.15 10.22 -5.18
CA THR A 70 -0.17 10.87 -5.22
C THR A 70 -1.20 9.99 -4.52
N VAL A 71 -1.92 10.59 -3.58
CA VAL A 71 -3.03 9.95 -2.85
C VAL A 71 -4.33 10.73 -3.05
N PHE A 72 -5.46 10.09 -2.80
CA PHE A 72 -6.81 10.57 -3.13
C PHE A 72 -7.74 10.48 -1.92
N HIS A 73 -7.36 11.12 -0.81
CA HIS A 73 -8.29 11.33 0.31
C HIS A 73 -9.42 12.28 -0.10
N LYS A 74 -10.49 12.34 0.71
CA LYS A 74 -11.74 13.07 0.39
C LYS A 74 -11.54 14.57 0.06
N ALA A 75 -10.46 15.18 0.56
CA ALA A 75 -10.14 16.60 0.33
C ALA A 75 -9.19 16.85 -0.86
N ALA A 76 -8.60 15.81 -1.47
CA ALA A 76 -7.58 15.94 -2.51
C ALA A 76 -8.13 16.40 -3.88
N GLY A 77 -9.44 16.24 -4.08
CA GLY A 77 -10.08 16.48 -5.37
C GLY A 77 -9.63 15.49 -6.46
N PRO A 78 -10.00 15.72 -7.73
CA PRO A 78 -9.75 14.78 -8.83
C PRO A 78 -8.27 14.58 -9.17
N SER A 79 -7.44 15.58 -8.89
CA SER A 79 -5.99 15.53 -9.19
C SER A 79 -5.18 14.77 -8.14
N GLY A 80 -5.78 14.44 -7.00
CA GLY A 80 -5.07 13.90 -5.85
C GLY A 80 -4.15 14.92 -5.18
N GLN A 81 -3.48 14.48 -4.12
CA GLN A 81 -2.51 15.27 -3.38
C GLN A 81 -1.18 14.52 -3.32
N SER A 82 -0.07 15.23 -3.57
CA SER A 82 1.27 14.69 -3.41
C SER A 82 1.64 14.62 -1.92
N VAL A 83 2.07 13.45 -1.47
CA VAL A 83 2.51 13.19 -0.09
C VAL A 83 3.80 12.38 -0.09
N TYR A 84 4.59 12.49 0.97
CA TYR A 84 5.73 11.61 1.16
C TYR A 84 5.28 10.34 1.89
N CYS A 85 5.55 9.19 1.28
CA CYS A 85 5.32 7.89 1.87
C CYS A 85 6.64 7.31 2.35
N ASP A 86 6.72 7.02 3.65
CA ASP A 86 7.77 6.19 4.22
C ASP A 86 7.29 4.73 4.19
N MET A 87 7.96 3.94 3.34
CA MET A 87 7.66 2.53 3.09
C MET A 87 8.64 1.59 3.80
N ASP A 88 9.58 2.13 4.56
CA ASP A 88 10.69 1.37 5.16
C ASP A 88 10.56 1.28 6.69
N THR A 89 10.20 2.38 7.36
CA THR A 89 10.17 2.45 8.83
C THR A 89 9.05 1.59 9.42
N ASP A 90 9.38 0.69 10.35
CA ASP A 90 8.44 -0.16 11.11
C ASP A 90 7.37 -0.84 10.26
N GLY A 91 7.77 -1.38 9.11
CA GLY A 91 6.87 -2.06 8.17
C GLY A 91 6.28 -1.17 7.09
N GLY A 92 6.49 0.15 7.17
CA GLY A 92 6.15 1.12 6.14
C GLY A 92 4.67 1.51 6.09
N GLY A 93 4.29 2.20 5.02
CA GLY A 93 2.91 2.64 4.80
C GLY A 93 2.56 3.94 5.52
N TRP A 94 3.57 4.63 6.06
CA TRP A 94 3.39 5.89 6.77
C TRP A 94 3.16 7.03 5.77
N THR A 95 2.05 7.75 5.95
CA THR A 95 1.83 9.03 5.30
C THR A 95 2.44 10.11 6.14
N VAL A 96 3.51 10.73 5.65
CA VAL A 96 4.09 11.89 6.32
C VAL A 96 3.10 13.05 6.16
N ILE A 97 2.78 13.70 7.28
CA ILE A 97 1.85 14.84 7.29
C ILE A 97 2.56 16.17 7.54
N GLN A 98 3.76 16.11 8.11
CA GLN A 98 4.60 17.25 8.43
C GLN A 98 6.06 16.80 8.44
N LYS A 99 6.96 17.61 7.87
CA LYS A 99 8.41 17.38 7.94
C LYS A 99 9.16 18.70 8.13
N ARG A 100 10.11 18.71 9.08
CA ARG A 100 11.04 19.83 9.34
C ARG A 100 12.48 19.41 9.06
N GLY A 101 13.31 20.36 8.65
CA GLY A 101 14.75 20.14 8.52
C GLY A 101 15.45 21.23 7.72
N GLN A 102 16.75 21.07 7.50
CA GLN A 102 17.56 22.03 6.75
C GLN A 102 17.49 21.74 5.24
N PHE A 103 16.40 22.18 4.61
CA PHE A 103 16.16 22.03 3.15
C PHE A 103 16.39 23.33 2.37
N GLY A 104 17.13 24.29 2.96
CA GLY A 104 17.41 25.59 2.34
C GLY A 104 16.29 26.63 2.50
N ASN A 105 15.22 26.30 3.22
CA ASN A 105 14.14 27.23 3.54
C ASN A 105 14.52 28.26 4.61
N SER A 106 13.81 29.39 4.61
CA SER A 106 13.91 30.40 5.68
C SER A 106 13.48 29.83 7.03
N VAL A 107 14.07 30.32 8.12
CA VAL A 107 13.63 30.02 9.50
C VAL A 107 12.16 30.39 9.76
N TYR A 108 11.59 31.30 8.96
CA TYR A 108 10.18 31.70 9.01
C TYR A 108 9.28 30.90 8.07
N HIS A 109 9.75 29.81 7.46
CA HIS A 109 8.99 29.06 6.45
C HIS A 109 7.66 28.49 6.96
N PHE A 110 7.53 28.26 8.28
CA PHE A 110 6.30 27.81 8.93
C PHE A 110 5.51 28.96 9.61
N TYR A 111 5.96 30.21 9.50
CA TYR A 111 5.18 31.36 9.94
C TYR A 111 4.15 31.72 8.87
N ARG A 112 3.04 30.98 8.87
CA ARG A 112 2.00 30.99 7.83
C ARG A 112 0.64 31.38 8.38
N ASN A 113 -0.23 31.88 7.51
CA ASN A 113 -1.58 32.24 7.89
C ASN A 113 -2.53 31.02 7.97
N TRP A 114 -3.76 31.25 8.43
CA TRP A 114 -4.78 30.21 8.57
C TRP A 114 -5.05 29.45 7.27
N THR A 115 -5.25 30.17 6.17
CA THR A 115 -5.57 29.59 4.86
C THR A 115 -4.45 28.67 4.39
N GLU A 116 -3.19 29.08 4.53
CA GLU A 116 -2.04 28.25 4.18
C GLU A 116 -1.96 26.97 5.04
N TYR A 117 -2.23 27.05 6.34
CA TYR A 117 -2.32 25.86 7.19
C TYR A 117 -3.52 24.97 6.85
N ALA A 118 -4.65 25.54 6.45
CA ALA A 118 -5.84 24.80 6.05
C ALA A 118 -5.60 24.01 4.75
N THR A 119 -4.98 24.64 3.75
CA THR A 119 -4.71 24.03 2.43
C THR A 119 -3.43 23.21 2.37
N GLY A 120 -2.44 23.50 3.22
CA GLY A 120 -1.10 22.93 3.15
C GLY A 120 -0.11 23.79 2.36
N PHE A 121 1.18 23.53 2.58
CA PHE A 121 2.29 24.26 1.95
C PHE A 121 3.59 23.45 2.01
N GLY A 122 4.58 23.85 1.20
CA GLY A 122 5.90 23.23 1.16
C GLY A 122 6.02 22.12 0.10
N ASP A 123 7.10 21.34 0.20
CA ASP A 123 7.41 20.25 -0.72
C ASP A 123 7.46 18.92 0.05
N PRO A 124 6.65 17.91 -0.29
CA PRO A 124 6.69 16.59 0.34
C PRO A 124 8.07 15.94 0.39
N SER A 125 8.96 16.23 -0.58
CA SER A 125 10.33 15.74 -0.57
C SER A 125 11.26 16.48 0.40
N GLY A 126 10.87 17.66 0.88
CA GLY A 126 11.61 18.53 1.79
C GLY A 126 10.85 18.87 3.08
N GLU A 127 10.70 20.16 3.39
CA GLU A 127 9.80 20.59 4.46
C GLU A 127 8.40 20.86 3.92
N TYR A 128 7.38 20.38 4.64
CA TYR A 128 5.99 20.66 4.28
C TYR A 128 5.02 20.43 5.43
N TRP A 129 3.81 20.96 5.22
CA TRP A 129 2.59 20.67 5.96
C TRP A 129 1.53 20.20 4.97
N ILE A 130 0.93 19.03 5.21
CA ILE A 130 -0.05 18.44 4.30
C ILE A 130 -1.35 19.27 4.18
N GLY A 131 -1.66 20.09 5.18
CA GLY A 131 -2.89 20.87 5.24
C GLY A 131 -3.94 20.28 6.17
N ASN A 132 -4.65 21.13 6.90
CA ASN A 132 -5.61 20.69 7.91
C ASN A 132 -6.83 20.00 7.29
N HIS A 133 -7.27 20.40 6.10
CA HIS A 133 -8.35 19.69 5.38
C HIS A 133 -7.95 18.26 5.01
N ALA A 134 -6.67 18.07 4.63
CA ALA A 134 -6.14 16.74 4.33
C ALA A 134 -6.07 15.88 5.60
N LEU A 135 -5.58 16.45 6.72
CA LEU A 135 -5.56 15.78 8.02
C LEU A 135 -6.95 15.35 8.47
N HIS A 136 -7.93 16.26 8.40
CA HIS A 136 -9.32 15.93 8.72
C HIS A 136 -9.82 14.79 7.83
N ALA A 137 -9.60 14.87 6.52
CA ALA A 137 -10.07 13.87 5.56
C ALA A 137 -9.43 12.49 5.76
N LEU A 138 -8.15 12.44 6.13
CA LEU A 138 -7.42 11.21 6.42
C LEU A 138 -7.92 10.57 7.73
N THR A 139 -8.06 11.38 8.78
CA THR A 139 -8.31 10.88 10.15
C THR A 139 -9.78 10.79 10.54
N SER A 140 -10.70 11.13 9.63
CA SER A 140 -12.15 11.04 9.85
C SER A 140 -12.80 9.78 9.26
N GLY A 141 -12.00 8.82 8.78
CA GLY A 141 -12.48 7.52 8.34
C GLY A 141 -12.83 6.59 9.50
N ASP A 142 -13.30 5.38 9.16
CA ASP A 142 -13.59 4.32 10.13
C ASP A 142 -12.31 3.55 10.53
N ASP A 143 -11.19 3.79 9.84
CA ASP A 143 -9.91 3.15 10.11
C ASP A 143 -9.22 3.84 11.28
N GLU A 144 -8.84 3.07 12.31
CA GLU A 144 -7.99 3.58 13.38
C GLU A 144 -6.58 3.85 12.82
N MET A 145 -6.13 5.10 12.96
CA MET A 145 -4.80 5.53 12.51
C MET A 145 -3.89 5.80 13.71
N THR A 146 -2.79 5.07 13.80
CA THR A 146 -1.70 5.40 14.72
C THR A 146 -1.00 6.67 14.26
N PHE A 147 -0.63 7.52 15.21
CA PHE A 147 0.11 8.75 14.94
C PHE A 147 1.48 8.71 15.58
N ARG A 148 2.51 8.97 14.76
CA ARG A 148 3.91 8.94 15.18
C ARG A 148 4.54 10.31 15.07
N VAL A 149 5.28 10.69 16.10
CA VAL A 149 6.18 11.85 16.10
C VAL A 149 7.60 11.34 16.17
N VAL A 150 8.43 11.73 15.19
CA VAL A 150 9.86 11.43 15.18
C VAL A 150 10.62 12.74 15.32
N LEU A 151 11.52 12.80 16.29
CA LEU A 151 12.45 13.92 16.50
C LEU A 151 13.87 13.40 16.34
N SER A 152 14.67 14.10 15.55
CA SER A 152 16.10 13.80 15.40
C SER A 152 16.92 14.99 15.85
N ASN A 153 18.04 14.71 16.52
CA ASN A 153 19.00 15.74 16.90
C ASN A 153 20.02 16.00 15.77
N SER A 154 20.95 16.93 15.99
CA SER A 154 22.00 17.28 15.02
C SER A 154 23.08 16.19 14.83
N THR A 155 23.10 15.17 15.69
CA THR A 155 23.98 13.99 15.59
C THR A 155 23.28 12.79 14.97
N GLU A 156 22.10 12.99 14.38
CA GLU A 156 21.25 11.98 13.73
C GLU A 156 20.65 10.93 14.68
N ASP A 157 20.79 11.10 16.01
CA ASP A 157 20.05 10.27 16.94
C ASP A 157 18.57 10.65 16.88
N SER A 158 17.72 9.65 16.72
CA SER A 158 16.27 9.82 16.64
C SER A 158 15.56 9.22 17.85
N MET A 159 14.49 9.89 18.25
CA MET A 159 13.49 9.37 19.17
C MET A 159 12.13 9.41 18.49
N SER A 160 11.32 8.39 18.74
CA SER A 160 9.94 8.34 18.29
C SER A 160 8.99 8.11 19.45
N VAL A 161 7.80 8.68 19.34
CA VAL A 161 6.66 8.36 20.19
C VAL A 161 5.43 8.14 19.34
N ASP A 162 4.61 7.18 19.74
CA ASP A 162 3.38 6.82 19.05
C ASP A 162 2.16 7.12 19.92
N TYR A 163 1.05 7.46 19.28
CA TYR A 163 -0.26 7.60 19.89
C TYR A 163 -1.19 6.57 19.25
N GLU A 164 -2.01 5.90 20.08
CA GLU A 164 -2.94 4.85 19.62
C GLU A 164 -3.84 5.30 18.48
N SER A 165 -4.30 6.55 18.53
CA SER A 165 -5.18 7.13 17.54
C SER A 165 -4.92 8.63 17.33
N ILE A 166 -5.30 9.12 16.15
CA ILE A 166 -5.38 10.54 15.84
C ILE A 166 -6.70 10.83 15.12
N ARG A 167 -7.33 11.95 15.50
CA ARG A 167 -8.46 12.52 14.79
C ARG A 167 -8.34 14.04 14.78
N VAL A 168 -8.58 14.63 13.62
CA VAL A 168 -8.68 16.08 13.46
C VAL A 168 -10.10 16.40 13.00
N ASP A 169 -10.80 17.26 13.73
CA ASP A 169 -12.15 17.69 13.34
C ASP A 169 -12.12 18.63 12.12
N ASN A 170 -13.28 19.00 11.61
CA ASN A 170 -13.39 19.87 10.44
C ASN A 170 -13.05 21.35 10.77
N GLU A 171 -13.08 22.20 9.75
CA GLU A 171 -12.75 23.63 9.88
C GLU A 171 -13.74 24.39 10.78
N ASP A 172 -15.03 24.04 10.76
CA ASP A 172 -16.05 24.66 11.63
C ASP A 172 -15.75 24.42 13.12
N ALA A 173 -15.16 23.25 13.43
CA ALA A 173 -14.66 22.89 14.75
C ALA A 173 -13.19 23.30 14.97
N LEU A 174 -12.67 24.20 14.13
CA LEU A 174 -11.32 24.77 14.21
C LEU A 174 -10.20 23.74 14.13
N PHE A 175 -10.41 22.64 13.38
CA PHE A 175 -9.45 21.54 13.24
C PHE A 175 -8.97 20.99 14.58
N LYS A 176 -9.87 20.88 15.57
CA LYS A 176 -9.53 20.37 16.90
C LYS A 176 -8.87 18.99 16.80
N LEU A 177 -7.69 18.87 17.40
CA LEU A 177 -6.94 17.63 17.51
C LEU A 177 -7.48 16.78 18.67
N HIS A 178 -7.65 15.49 18.41
CA HIS A 178 -7.87 14.45 19.39
C HIS A 178 -6.79 13.40 19.19
N VAL A 179 -6.06 13.08 20.24
CA VAL A 179 -5.04 12.02 20.24
C VAL A 179 -5.43 10.96 21.26
N GLY A 180 -5.19 9.71 20.89
CA GLY A 180 -5.33 8.57 21.79
C GLY A 180 -4.25 8.55 22.85
N LYS A 181 -4.16 7.43 23.56
CA LYS A 181 -3.13 7.24 24.58
C LYS A 181 -1.73 7.22 23.95
N LEU A 182 -0.77 7.85 24.62
CA LEU A 182 0.65 7.72 24.31
C LEU A 182 1.12 6.27 24.51
N LEU A 183 1.76 5.72 23.49
CA LEU A 183 2.47 4.44 23.47
C LEU A 183 3.97 4.70 23.66
N GLY A 184 4.32 5.18 24.84
CA GLY A 184 5.69 5.56 25.18
C GLY A 184 5.93 5.56 26.69
N PRO A 185 7.13 5.94 27.13
CA PRO A 185 7.44 6.02 28.55
C PRO A 185 6.57 7.05 29.27
N GLU A 186 6.32 6.81 30.56
CA GLU A 186 5.61 7.78 31.41
C GLU A 186 6.35 9.12 31.46
N GLY A 187 5.62 10.23 31.40
CA GLY A 187 6.18 11.58 31.40
C GLY A 187 6.69 12.09 30.04
N TRP A 188 6.52 11.33 28.95
CA TRP A 188 6.89 11.75 27.60
C TRP A 188 5.74 12.37 26.80
N ASP A 189 4.54 12.41 27.39
CA ASP A 189 3.37 13.03 26.75
C ASP A 189 3.48 14.56 26.85
N ALA A 190 3.62 15.20 25.69
CA ALA A 190 3.65 16.65 25.56
C ALA A 190 2.44 17.18 24.75
N MET A 191 1.52 16.31 24.33
CA MET A 191 0.35 16.67 23.53
C MET A 191 -0.93 16.76 24.34
N VAL A 192 -1.01 16.01 25.45
CA VAL A 192 -2.13 16.10 26.38
C VAL A 192 -1.68 16.90 27.62
N PRO A 193 -2.39 17.98 28.01
CA PRO A 193 -2.08 18.69 29.25
C PRO A 193 -2.15 17.74 30.46
N ALA A 194 -1.19 17.87 31.37
CA ALA A 194 -1.15 17.15 32.65
C ALA A 194 -2.31 17.55 33.58
#